data_AF-A0A3A4QT55-F1
#
_entry.id   AF-A0A3A4QT55-F1
#
_cell.length_a   1.000
_cell.length_b   1.000
_cell.length_c   1.000
_cell.angle_alpha   90.00
_cell.angle_beta   90.00
_cell.angle_gamma   90.00
#
_symmetry.space_group_name_H-M   'P 1'
#
loop_
_entity.id
_entity.type
_entity.pdbx_description
1 polymer ?
#
loop_
_entity_poly.entity_id
_entity_poly.type
_entity_poly.pdbx_seq_one_letter_code
_entity_poly.pdbx_strand_id
1 'polypeptide(L)'
;MEIILALVVAAAVIFFGALISMGNERQRRAIDNLREQAVLWAMQDLRIKRERLAREVKVDDPLGWLNKIAGKICGLELDLQIAESFDAPSALLCVAGIDGIKIVLSPLAPHEIGGIKHKRHNRLAKFAENHPLLSLPRNIPAYEISVLNAGILFDLELPLAWNVLTGQNMDHMDRLWMYMI
;
A
#
# COMPACT_ATOMS: atom_id res chain seq x y z
N MET A 1 52.75 20.45 52.61
CA MET A 1 52.63 19.08 52.07
C MET A 1 51.19 18.81 51.62
N GLU A 2 50.19 19.12 52.45
CA GLU A 2 48.76 18.93 52.15
C GLU A 2 48.25 19.71 50.91
N ILE A 3 48.67 20.97 50.74
CA ILE A 3 48.25 21.80 49.58
C ILE A 3 48.74 21.20 48.25
N ILE A 4 49.96 20.65 48.24
CA ILE A 4 50.54 20.02 47.05
C ILE A 4 49.74 18.75 46.71
N LEU A 5 49.38 17.97 47.72
CA LEU A 5 48.60 16.74 47.55
C LEU A 5 47.18 17.05 47.04
N ALA A 6 46.52 18.08 47.59
CA ALA A 6 45.21 18.53 47.12
C ALA A 6 45.24 19.01 45.66
N LEU A 7 46.28 19.75 45.26
CA LEU A 7 46.46 20.21 43.88
C LEU A 7 46.60 19.04 42.90
N VAL A 8 47.39 18.01 43.27
CA VAL A 8 47.60 16.81 42.44
C VAL A 8 46.29 16.03 42.28
N VAL A 9 45.51 15.86 43.36
CA VAL A 9 44.21 15.19 43.29
C VAL A 9 43.23 15.97 42.41
N ALA A 10 43.15 17.29 42.56
CA ALA A 10 42.30 18.13 41.73
C ALA A 10 42.67 18.05 40.24
N ALA A 11 43.96 18.09 39.92
CA ALA A 11 44.45 17.94 38.56
C ALA A 11 44.11 16.57 37.97
N ALA A 12 44.25 15.49 38.75
CA ALA A 12 43.88 14.14 38.30
C ALA A 12 42.39 14.01 38.01
N VAL A 13 41.51 14.54 38.87
CA VAL A 13 40.05 14.49 38.66
C VAL A 13 39.65 15.24 37.40
N ILE A 14 40.21 16.43 37.16
CA ILE A 14 39.96 17.21 35.94
C ILE A 14 40.42 16.44 34.71
N PHE A 15 41.61 15.84 34.76
CA PHE A 15 42.17 15.09 33.64
C PHE A 15 41.34 13.84 33.32
N PHE A 16 40.95 13.06 34.32
CA PHE A 16 40.07 11.91 34.13
C PHE A 16 38.67 12.32 33.63
N GLY A 17 38.12 13.42 34.14
CA GLY A 17 36.84 13.96 33.66
C GLY A 17 36.89 14.36 32.17
N ALA A 18 37.98 15.01 31.76
CA ALA A 18 38.20 15.38 30.35
C ALA A 18 38.36 14.14 29.45
N LEU A 19 39.12 13.13 29.89
CA LEU A 19 39.31 11.88 29.14
C LEU A 19 38.01 11.10 28.98
N ILE A 20 37.20 10.96 30.04
CA ILE A 20 35.91 10.27 29.98
C ILE A 20 34.94 11.02 29.05
N SER A 21 34.89 12.35 29.15
CA SER A 21 34.04 13.18 28.28
C SER A 21 34.41 13.01 26.79
N MET A 22 35.70 13.05 26.47
CA MET A 22 36.19 12.83 25.10
C MET A 22 35.91 11.40 24.61
N GLY A 23 36.06 10.40 25.48
CA GLY A 23 35.73 9.00 25.18
C GLY A 23 34.25 8.80 24.87
N ASN A 24 33.37 9.35 25.70
CA ASN A 24 31.91 9.28 25.51
C ASN A 24 31.48 9.93 24.20
N GLU A 25 32.04 11.08 23.84
CA GLU A 25 31.72 11.75 22.58
C GLU A 25 32.15 10.91 21.36
N ARG A 26 33.32 10.26 21.43
CA ARG A 26 33.79 9.37 20.36
C ARG A 26 32.91 8.12 20.24
N GLN A 27 32.52 7.52 21.37
CA GLN A 27 31.63 6.36 21.39
C GLN A 27 30.24 6.71 20.85
N ARG A 28 29.70 7.86 21.25
CA ARG A 28 28.41 8.36 20.75
C ARG A 28 28.41 8.47 19.23
N ARG A 29 29.42 9.13 18.66
CA ARG A 29 29.56 9.26 17.20
C ARG A 29 29.69 7.90 16.50
N ALA A 30 30.40 6.95 17.10
CA ALA A 30 30.52 5.61 16.55
C ALA A 30 29.16 4.88 16.53
N ILE A 31 28.37 5.01 17.59
CA ILE A 31 27.02 4.42 17.69
C ILE A 31 26.07 5.08 16.68
N ASP A 32 26.11 6.40 16.54
CA ASP A 32 25.27 7.12 15.59
C ASP A 32 25.57 6.70 14.14
N ASN A 33 26.86 6.61 13.77
CA ASN A 33 27.27 6.12 12.46
C ASN A 33 26.82 4.67 12.21
N LEU A 34 26.94 3.79 13.21
CA LEU A 34 26.48 2.41 13.09
C LEU A 34 24.97 2.31 12.93
N ARG A 35 24.21 3.15 13.63
CA ARG A 35 22.75 3.22 13.49
C ARG A 35 22.37 3.63 12.08
N GLU A 36 23.01 4.65 11.52
CA GLU A 36 22.76 5.08 10.14
C GLU A 36 23.06 3.97 9.13
N GLN A 37 24.21 3.31 9.27
CA GLN A 37 24.57 2.17 8.41
C GLN A 37 23.58 1.00 8.53
N ALA A 38 23.12 0.69 9.74
CA ALA A 38 22.15 -0.37 9.98
C ALA A 38 20.80 -0.06 9.32
N VAL A 39 20.35 1.20 9.40
CA VAL A 39 19.10 1.64 8.75
C VAL A 39 19.22 1.57 7.23
N LEU A 40 20.33 2.06 6.66
CA LEU A 40 20.59 1.98 5.22
C LEU A 40 20.63 0.53 4.73
N TRP A 41 21.34 -0.32 5.46
CA TRP A 41 21.40 -1.75 5.17
C TRP A 41 20.02 -2.41 5.22
N ALA A 42 19.22 -2.13 6.26
CA ALA A 42 17.88 -2.70 6.40
C ALA A 42 16.94 -2.26 5.26
N MET A 43 17.00 -0.99 4.84
CA MET A 43 16.21 -0.51 3.70
C MET A 43 16.62 -1.20 2.39
N GLN A 44 17.92 -1.39 2.17
CA GLN A 44 18.42 -2.05 0.98
C GLN A 44 18.08 -3.55 0.97
N ASP A 45 18.17 -4.22 2.11
CA ASP A 45 17.76 -5.62 2.26
C ASP A 45 16.26 -5.80 1.97
N LEU A 46 15.40 -4.94 2.51
CA LEU A 46 13.97 -4.95 2.21
C LEU A 46 13.70 -4.74 0.71
N ARG A 47 14.44 -3.82 0.07
CA ARG A 47 14.32 -3.58 -1.37
C ARG A 47 14.70 -4.83 -2.18
N ILE A 48 15.83 -5.46 -1.88
CA ILE A 48 16.28 -6.67 -2.59
C ILE A 48 15.27 -7.81 -2.41
N LYS A 49 14.76 -8.00 -1.18
CA LYS A 49 13.72 -8.98 -0.89
C LYS A 49 12.45 -8.71 -1.69
N ARG A 50 12.03 -7.44 -1.81
CA ARG A 50 10.86 -7.05 -2.60
C ARG A 50 11.06 -7.30 -4.10
N GLU A 51 12.24 -6.96 -4.64
CA GLU A 51 12.58 -7.23 -6.05
C GLU A 51 12.65 -8.73 -6.36
N ARG A 52 13.05 -9.55 -5.38
CA ARG A 52 12.97 -11.01 -5.49
C ARG A 52 11.52 -11.48 -5.52
N LEU A 53 10.69 -11.03 -4.58
CA LEU A 53 9.27 -11.35 -4.53
C LEU A 53 8.56 -10.94 -5.83
N ALA A 54 8.85 -9.76 -6.38
CA ALA A 54 8.27 -9.30 -7.65
C ALA A 54 8.55 -10.26 -8.83
N ARG A 55 9.65 -11.01 -8.79
CA ARG A 55 9.97 -12.03 -9.82
C ARG A 55 9.33 -13.39 -9.56
N GLU A 56 9.01 -13.69 -8.30
CA GLU A 56 8.49 -14.99 -7.87
C GLU A 56 6.95 -14.99 -7.75
N VAL A 57 6.33 -13.81 -7.57
CA VAL A 57 4.88 -13.65 -7.41
C VAL A 57 4.15 -14.15 -8.65
N LYS A 58 3.17 -15.01 -8.41
CA LYS A 58 2.23 -15.54 -9.39
C LYS A 58 0.85 -15.61 -8.75
N VAL A 59 -0.18 -15.37 -9.55
CA VAL A 59 -1.57 -15.52 -9.13
C VAL A 59 -2.17 -16.64 -9.97
N ASP A 60 -2.24 -17.85 -9.40
CA ASP A 60 -2.71 -19.04 -10.12
C ASP A 60 -4.23 -19.01 -10.38
N ASP A 61 -5.00 -18.50 -9.41
CA ASP A 61 -6.45 -18.29 -9.52
C ASP A 61 -6.79 -16.82 -9.19
N PRO A 62 -6.88 -15.94 -10.21
CA PRO A 62 -7.19 -14.52 -10.03
C PRO A 62 -8.57 -14.25 -9.42
N LEU A 63 -9.57 -15.07 -9.75
CA LEU A 63 -10.93 -14.89 -9.23
C LEU A 63 -11.01 -15.34 -7.77
N GLY A 64 -10.40 -16.48 -7.43
CA GLY A 64 -10.27 -16.94 -6.04
C GLY A 64 -9.47 -15.97 -5.17
N TRP A 65 -8.38 -15.40 -5.72
CA TRP A 65 -7.59 -14.35 -5.06
C TRP A 65 -8.44 -13.12 -4.76
N LEU A 66 -9.19 -12.62 -5.75
CA LEU A 66 -10.06 -11.46 -5.60
C LEU A 66 -11.18 -11.74 -4.58
N ASN A 67 -11.78 -12.92 -4.64
CA ASN A 67 -12.79 -13.38 -3.68
C ASN A 67 -12.27 -13.36 -2.25
N LYS A 68 -11.07 -13.89 -2.03
CA LYS A 68 -10.43 -13.92 -0.71
C LYS A 68 -10.18 -12.51 -0.16
N ILE A 69 -9.74 -11.58 -1.01
CA ILE A 69 -9.46 -10.19 -0.59
C ILE A 69 -10.75 -9.43 -0.31
N ALA A 70 -11.71 -9.50 -1.23
CA ALA A 70 -13.00 -8.85 -1.07
C ALA A 70 -13.71 -9.38 0.19
N GLY A 71 -13.68 -10.70 0.41
CA GLY A 71 -14.28 -11.32 1.58
C GLY A 71 -13.60 -10.95 2.89
N LYS A 72 -12.27 -10.80 2.90
CA LYS A 72 -11.53 -10.29 4.07
C LYS A 72 -11.94 -8.86 4.45
N ILE A 73 -12.24 -8.01 3.46
CA ILE A 73 -12.56 -6.60 3.67
C ILE A 73 -14.04 -6.40 4.04
N CYS A 74 -14.95 -7.13 3.40
CA CYS A 74 -16.37 -7.11 3.76
C CYS A 74 -16.69 -7.95 5.00
N GLY A 75 -15.81 -8.87 5.40
CA GLY A 75 -16.07 -9.85 6.46
C GLY A 75 -17.09 -10.92 6.09
N LEU A 76 -17.30 -11.15 4.79
CA LEU A 76 -18.34 -12.03 4.22
C LEU A 76 -17.74 -12.89 3.10
N GLU A 77 -18.20 -14.13 2.93
CA GLU A 77 -17.87 -14.91 1.72
C GLU A 77 -18.76 -14.42 0.57
N LEU A 78 -18.16 -13.81 -0.46
CA LEU A 78 -18.93 -13.12 -1.51
C LEU A 78 -19.23 -14.01 -2.72
N ASP A 79 -18.50 -15.11 -2.92
CA ASP A 79 -18.56 -15.99 -4.11
C ASP A 79 -18.78 -15.20 -5.41
N LEU A 80 -17.84 -14.29 -5.70
CA LEU A 80 -17.89 -13.35 -6.80
C LEU A 80 -17.85 -14.09 -8.13
N GLN A 81 -18.80 -13.74 -9.00
CA GLN A 81 -18.80 -14.10 -10.41
C GLN A 81 -18.62 -12.84 -11.25
N ILE A 82 -17.74 -12.91 -12.25
CA ILE A 82 -17.50 -11.79 -13.16
C ILE A 82 -18.70 -11.67 -14.10
N ALA A 83 -19.37 -10.53 -14.07
CA ALA A 83 -20.46 -10.23 -14.99
C ALA A 83 -19.94 -9.52 -16.24
N GLU A 84 -19.14 -8.47 -16.06
CA GLU A 84 -18.66 -7.64 -17.18
C GLU A 84 -17.38 -6.87 -16.80
N SER A 85 -16.49 -6.67 -17.78
CA SER A 85 -15.30 -5.82 -17.65
C SER A 85 -15.43 -4.58 -18.53
N PHE A 86 -14.99 -3.43 -18.03
CA PHE A 86 -15.05 -2.14 -18.71
C PHE A 86 -13.67 -1.50 -18.81
N ASP A 87 -13.42 -0.81 -19.92
CA ASP A 87 -12.10 -0.22 -20.21
C ASP A 87 -12.03 1.29 -19.96
N ALA A 88 -13.17 2.01 -19.99
CA ALA A 88 -13.16 3.47 -20.09
C ALA A 88 -14.27 4.19 -19.29
N PRO A 89 -14.15 4.32 -17.96
CA PRO A 89 -12.99 3.98 -17.10
C PRO A 89 -12.88 2.50 -16.68
N SER A 90 -11.65 2.04 -16.40
CA SER A 90 -11.40 0.64 -15.99
C SER A 90 -12.26 0.23 -14.80
N ALA A 91 -13.08 -0.79 -14.98
CA ALA A 91 -13.96 -1.31 -13.95
C ALA A 91 -14.25 -2.80 -14.18
N LEU A 92 -14.45 -3.53 -13.10
CA LEU A 92 -14.90 -4.91 -13.13
C LEU A 92 -16.23 -5.00 -12.37
N LEU A 93 -17.29 -5.41 -13.06
CA LEU A 93 -18.58 -5.68 -12.46
C LEU A 93 -18.65 -7.16 -12.08
N CYS A 94 -18.83 -7.42 -10.79
CA CYS A 94 -19.03 -8.73 -10.22
C CYS A 94 -20.42 -8.84 -9.59
N VAL A 95 -20.94 -10.05 -9.52
CA VAL A 95 -22.17 -10.37 -8.78
C VAL A 95 -21.81 -11.33 -7.65
N ALA A 96 -22.23 -11.01 -6.43
CA ALA A 96 -22.03 -11.87 -5.27
C ALA A 96 -23.07 -13.00 -5.26
N GLY A 97 -22.63 -14.25 -5.06
CA GLY A 97 -23.48 -15.43 -5.16
C GLY A 97 -24.60 -15.52 -4.10
N ILE A 98 -24.39 -14.95 -2.91
CA ILE A 98 -25.31 -15.11 -1.76
C ILE A 98 -26.58 -14.27 -1.92
N ASP A 99 -26.46 -13.01 -2.36
CA ASP A 99 -27.57 -12.05 -2.38
C ASP A 99 -27.80 -11.40 -3.76
N GLY A 100 -27.02 -11.79 -4.78
CA GLY A 100 -27.05 -11.14 -6.09
C GLY A 100 -26.59 -9.67 -6.08
N ILE A 101 -25.95 -9.24 -5.00
CA ILE A 101 -25.43 -7.88 -4.83
C ILE A 101 -24.41 -7.60 -5.93
N LYS A 102 -24.52 -6.43 -6.55
CA LYS A 102 -23.61 -6.02 -7.62
C LYS A 102 -22.43 -5.29 -7.01
N ILE A 103 -21.24 -5.81 -7.26
CA ILE A 103 -20.00 -5.24 -6.76
C ILE A 103 -19.21 -4.69 -7.94
N VAL A 104 -18.88 -3.41 -7.89
CA VAL A 104 -18.03 -2.77 -8.90
C VAL A 104 -16.67 -2.55 -8.30
N LEU A 105 -15.65 -3.07 -8.96
CA LEU A 105 -14.25 -2.88 -8.59
C LEU A 105 -13.62 -1.91 -9.58
N SER A 106 -12.86 -0.93 -9.11
CA SER A 106 -12.16 0.03 -9.96
C SER A 106 -10.89 0.56 -9.30
N PRO A 107 -9.82 0.87 -10.04
CA PRO A 107 -8.69 1.62 -9.50
C PRO A 107 -9.07 3.05 -9.08
N LEU A 108 -10.18 3.60 -9.59
CA LEU A 108 -10.56 4.99 -9.32
C LEU A 108 -11.17 5.16 -7.93
N ALA A 109 -10.74 6.19 -7.23
CA ALA A 109 -11.30 6.57 -5.95
C ALA A 109 -12.65 7.29 -6.10
N PRO A 110 -13.51 7.29 -5.05
CA PRO A 110 -14.84 7.92 -5.12
C PRO A 110 -14.82 9.39 -5.55
N HIS A 111 -13.81 10.14 -5.12
CA HIS A 111 -13.65 11.56 -5.46
C HIS A 111 -13.26 11.78 -6.93
N GLU A 112 -12.56 10.83 -7.56
CA GLU A 112 -12.13 10.89 -8.96
C GLU A 112 -13.31 10.60 -9.90
N ILE A 113 -14.18 9.67 -9.51
CA ILE A 113 -15.41 9.34 -10.25
C ILE A 113 -16.32 10.57 -10.38
N GLY A 114 -16.46 11.35 -9.30
CA GLY A 114 -17.24 12.60 -9.30
C GLY A 114 -16.74 13.60 -10.36
N GLY A 115 -15.42 13.74 -10.51
CA GLY A 115 -14.81 14.61 -11.51
C GLY A 115 -15.08 14.17 -12.96
N ILE A 116 -15.14 12.85 -13.20
CA ILE A 116 -15.46 12.29 -14.52
C ILE A 116 -16.93 12.55 -14.91
N LYS A 117 -17.86 12.40 -13.95
CA LYS A 117 -19.29 12.70 -14.18
C LYS A 117 -19.52 14.15 -14.61
N HIS A 118 -18.81 15.10 -13.99
CA HIS A 118 -18.95 16.52 -14.34
C HIS A 118 -18.35 16.89 -15.71
N LYS A 119 -17.21 16.30 -16.10
CA LYS A 119 -16.56 16.58 -17.40
C LYS A 119 -17.30 15.97 -18.60
N ARG A 120 -17.90 14.78 -18.46
CA ARG A 120 -18.60 14.08 -19.56
C ARG A 120 -19.99 14.64 -19.88
N HIS A 121 -20.55 15.51 -19.03
CA HIS A 121 -21.87 16.09 -19.22
C HIS A 121 -22.01 16.96 -20.48
N ASN A 122 -20.90 17.36 -21.11
CA ASN A 122 -20.89 18.42 -22.13
C ASN A 122 -20.70 17.97 -23.59
N ARG A 123 -20.39 16.69 -23.91
CA ARG A 123 -20.18 16.29 -25.33
C ARG A 123 -20.69 14.92 -25.79
N LEU A 124 -20.97 13.94 -24.92
CA LEU A 124 -21.22 12.54 -25.35
C LEU A 124 -22.21 11.76 -24.46
N ALA A 125 -23.24 12.42 -23.93
CA ALA A 125 -24.22 11.80 -23.02
C ALA A 125 -25.07 10.65 -23.63
N LYS A 126 -24.86 10.28 -24.90
CA LYS A 126 -25.60 9.20 -25.59
C LYS A 126 -24.89 7.84 -25.64
N PHE A 127 -23.61 7.75 -25.26
CA PHE A 127 -22.86 6.48 -25.27
C PHE A 127 -22.57 5.92 -23.86
N ALA A 128 -23.03 6.59 -22.81
CA ALA A 128 -22.65 6.33 -21.42
C ALA A 128 -23.76 5.71 -20.56
N GLU A 129 -24.85 5.21 -21.14
CA GLU A 129 -25.99 4.69 -20.35
C GLU A 129 -25.66 3.41 -19.57
N ASN A 130 -24.61 2.66 -19.92
CA ASN A 130 -24.36 1.34 -19.33
C ASN A 130 -23.07 1.22 -18.49
N HIS A 131 -22.34 2.31 -18.22
CA HIS A 131 -21.10 2.20 -17.43
C HIS A 131 -21.38 2.23 -15.92
N PRO A 132 -21.06 1.15 -15.16
CA PRO A 132 -21.48 1.02 -13.76
C PRO A 132 -20.94 2.12 -12.85
N LEU A 133 -19.70 2.58 -13.08
CA LEU A 133 -19.09 3.69 -12.34
C LEU A 133 -19.81 5.04 -12.52
N LEU A 134 -20.45 5.28 -13.67
CA LEU A 134 -21.17 6.52 -13.94
C LEU A 134 -22.59 6.51 -13.36
N SER A 135 -23.20 5.33 -13.25
CA SER A 135 -24.51 5.11 -12.64
C SER A 135 -24.48 4.96 -11.10
N LEU A 136 -23.31 5.05 -10.45
CA LEU A 136 -23.20 4.92 -8.99
C LEU A 136 -24.04 6.00 -8.24
N PRO A 137 -24.96 5.61 -7.33
CA PRO A 137 -25.54 6.52 -6.33
C PRO A 137 -24.51 7.32 -5.52
N ARG A 138 -24.92 8.49 -5.02
CA ARG A 138 -24.03 9.44 -4.32
C ARG A 138 -23.51 8.98 -2.96
N ASN A 139 -24.10 7.95 -2.36
CA ASN A 139 -23.79 7.51 -0.98
C ASN A 139 -23.57 6.00 -0.88
N ILE A 140 -22.91 5.41 -1.88
CA ILE A 140 -22.59 3.98 -1.88
C ILE A 140 -21.47 3.69 -0.87
N PRO A 141 -21.55 2.59 -0.11
CA PRO A 141 -20.43 2.10 0.66
C PRO A 141 -19.26 1.74 -0.28
N ALA A 142 -18.15 2.46 -0.12
CA ALA A 142 -16.93 2.26 -0.88
C ALA A 142 -15.83 1.76 0.06
N TYR A 143 -15.21 0.64 -0.29
CA TYR A 143 -14.12 0.04 0.49
C TYR A 143 -12.82 0.16 -0.30
N GLU A 144 -11.82 0.76 0.34
CA GLU A 144 -10.47 0.79 -0.19
C GLU A 144 -9.79 -0.56 0.07
N ILE A 145 -9.13 -1.09 -0.95
CA ILE A 145 -8.32 -2.30 -0.92
C ILE A 145 -6.89 -1.88 -1.24
N SER A 146 -5.95 -2.15 -0.34
CA SER A 146 -4.54 -1.76 -0.47
C SER A 146 -3.62 -2.77 0.23
N VAL A 147 -2.31 -2.57 0.11
CA VAL A 147 -1.29 -3.37 0.82
C VAL A 147 -1.54 -3.45 2.33
N LEU A 148 -2.17 -2.42 2.92
CA LEU A 148 -2.42 -2.34 4.36
C LEU A 148 -3.50 -3.31 4.84
N ASN A 149 -4.50 -3.63 4.02
CA ASN A 149 -5.62 -4.49 4.42
C ASN A 149 -5.72 -5.80 3.62
N ALA A 150 -5.23 -5.84 2.39
CA ALA A 150 -5.28 -7.01 1.51
C ALA A 150 -4.04 -7.91 1.62
N GLY A 151 -2.88 -7.38 2.01
CA GLY A 151 -1.66 -8.15 2.24
C GLY A 151 -0.40 -7.49 1.66
N ILE A 152 0.77 -7.92 2.13
CA ILE A 152 2.07 -7.27 1.81
C ILE A 152 2.47 -7.37 0.32
N LEU A 153 1.89 -8.31 -0.42
CA LEU A 153 2.15 -8.54 -1.85
C LEU A 153 1.04 -8.00 -2.74
N PHE A 154 0.02 -7.34 -2.17
CA PHE A 154 -1.15 -6.91 -2.91
C PHE A 154 -0.81 -6.05 -4.13
N ASP A 155 0.15 -5.14 -4.02
CA ASP A 155 0.57 -4.27 -5.12
C ASP A 155 1.31 -5.02 -6.25
N LEU A 156 1.83 -6.22 -5.96
CA LEU A 156 2.47 -7.10 -6.94
C LEU A 156 1.46 -8.08 -7.55
N GLU A 157 0.52 -8.57 -6.75
CA GLU A 157 -0.51 -9.53 -7.17
C GLU A 157 -1.63 -8.85 -7.97
N LEU A 158 -2.01 -7.62 -7.60
CA LEU A 158 -3.13 -6.90 -8.19
C LEU A 158 -2.96 -6.68 -9.71
N PRO A 159 -1.82 -6.16 -10.23
CA PRO A 159 -1.65 -6.01 -11.67
C PRO A 159 -1.75 -7.34 -12.44
N LEU A 160 -1.22 -8.42 -11.87
CA LEU A 160 -1.27 -9.75 -12.48
C LEU A 160 -2.70 -10.29 -12.52
N ALA A 161 -3.40 -10.23 -11.40
CA ALA A 161 -4.79 -10.66 -11.30
C ALA A 161 -5.69 -9.81 -12.20
N TRP A 162 -5.52 -8.48 -12.17
CA TRP A 162 -6.33 -7.55 -12.95
C TRP A 162 -6.16 -7.75 -14.45
N ASN A 163 -4.93 -7.97 -14.92
CA ASN A 163 -4.67 -8.26 -16.32
C ASN A 163 -5.35 -9.55 -16.78
N VAL A 164 -5.34 -10.61 -15.97
CA VAL A 164 -6.05 -11.85 -16.33
C VAL A 164 -7.57 -11.65 -16.31
N LEU A 165 -8.10 -10.85 -15.38
CA LEU A 165 -9.55 -10.63 -15.23
C LEU A 165 -10.14 -9.66 -16.27
N THR A 166 -9.37 -8.66 -16.71
CA THR A 166 -9.85 -7.56 -17.58
C THR A 166 -9.16 -7.49 -18.94
N GLY A 167 -8.04 -8.19 -19.13
CA GLY A 167 -7.18 -8.06 -20.30
C GLY A 167 -6.38 -6.75 -20.35
N GLN A 168 -6.45 -5.92 -19.30
CA GLN A 168 -5.76 -4.64 -19.24
C GLN A 168 -4.48 -4.75 -18.40
N ASN A 169 -3.37 -4.33 -18.98
CA ASN A 169 -2.14 -4.18 -18.24
C ASN A 169 -2.09 -2.79 -17.58
N MET A 170 -2.21 -2.76 -16.26
CA MET A 170 -2.10 -1.56 -15.45
C MET A 170 -0.79 -1.63 -14.66
N ASP A 171 0.25 -0.96 -15.16
CA ASP A 171 1.51 -0.86 -14.45
C ASP A 171 1.32 -0.02 -13.18
N HIS A 172 1.75 -0.55 -12.03
CA HIS A 172 1.75 0.14 -10.73
C HIS A 172 0.38 0.46 -10.12
N MET A 173 -0.48 -0.56 -10.04
CA MET A 173 -1.74 -0.48 -9.30
C MET A 173 -1.49 -0.82 -7.82
N ASP A 174 -1.56 0.17 -6.92
CA ASP A 174 -1.33 0.01 -5.48
C ASP A 174 -2.63 -0.09 -4.66
N ARG A 175 -3.76 0.26 -5.29
CA ARG A 175 -5.08 0.36 -4.68
C ARG A 175 -6.17 -0.12 -5.62
N LEU A 176 -7.22 -0.66 -5.04
CA LEU A 176 -8.47 -1.01 -5.70
C LEU A 176 -9.63 -0.55 -4.83
N TRP A 177 -10.68 -0.01 -5.43
CA TRP A 177 -11.90 0.41 -4.75
C TRP A 177 -13.03 -0.52 -5.08
N MET A 178 -13.76 -0.92 -4.05
CA MET A 178 -14.93 -1.79 -4.15
C MET A 178 -16.18 -1.00 -3.79
N TYR A 179 -17.14 -0.95 -4.71
CA TYR A 179 -18.43 -0.29 -4.56
C TYR A 179 -19.52 -1.35 -4.53
N MET A 180 -20.30 -1.41 -3.45
CA MET A 180 -21.45 -2.32 -3.35
C MET A 180 -22.74 -1.59 -3.73
N ILE A 181 -23.41 -2.06 -4.78
CA ILE A 181 -24.65 -1.51 -5.34
C ILE A 181 -25.84 -2.38 -4.95
#